data_AF-A0A813GJI5-F1
#
_entry.id   AF-A0A813GJI5-F1
#
_cell.length_a   1.000
_cell.length_b   1.000
_cell.length_c   1.000
_cell.angle_alpha   90.00
_cell.angle_beta   90.00
_cell.angle_gamma   90.00
#
_symmetry.space_group_name_H-M   'P 1'
#
loop_
_entity.id
_entity.type
_entity.pdbx_description
1 polymer ?
#
loop_
_entity_poly.entity_id
_entity_poly.type
_entity_poly.pdbx_seq_one_letter_code
_entity_poly.pdbx_strand_id
1 'polypeptide(L)'
;MGGGGRRGDSRSPPRRGGRSPPRGGGGGGGGGRYNSRSPPRRGGGRDGGRDSRSPPRRGGGGRSRSPPRRRSRSPPRRSHLGSPRRSPPRYGGKGGGGGKPAAAWRREPSPPKPPSGPTEEQRKNSIEHNGNLYATIAFTSPTELPPWGWEVPHQYDTRGRTDPQVTLGNPLPPGWKLATADDEIKLKVIKPFPWGTHLLVTDGGKTYHTSKSKKPGEIEMLWDIERATGGGYKLAYKNGSLAFWHARILIECPVPVATA
;
A
#
# COMPACT_ATOMS: atom_id res chain seq x y z
N MET A 1 19.15 60.31 -14.09
CA MET A 1 19.61 59.93 -15.46
C MET A 1 20.78 58.98 -15.32
N GLY A 2 20.76 57.84 -16.01
CA GLY A 2 21.85 56.85 -15.96
C GLY A 2 21.31 55.43 -16.04
N GLY A 3 20.88 55.03 -17.24
CA GLY A 3 20.47 53.67 -17.54
C GLY A 3 21.67 52.72 -17.63
N GLY A 4 21.39 51.43 -17.47
CA GLY A 4 22.37 50.37 -17.59
C GLY A 4 21.70 49.01 -17.52
N GLY A 5 20.88 48.69 -18.51
CA GLY A 5 20.44 47.31 -18.73
C GLY A 5 21.55 46.48 -19.38
N ARG A 6 21.50 45.15 -19.21
CA ARG A 6 21.46 44.16 -20.31
C ARG A 6 21.81 42.73 -19.86
N ARG A 7 21.02 41.80 -20.41
CA ARG A 7 21.33 40.40 -20.81
C ARG A 7 21.52 39.40 -19.65
N GLY A 8 20.73 38.34 -19.49
CA GLY A 8 19.99 37.56 -20.47
C GLY A 8 20.81 36.34 -20.88
N ASP A 9 20.79 35.28 -20.07
CA ASP A 9 21.34 33.97 -20.41
C ASP A 9 20.24 32.90 -20.34
N SER A 10 19.52 32.80 -21.44
CA SER A 10 18.56 31.73 -21.73
C SER A 10 19.32 30.48 -22.15
N ARG A 11 19.76 29.66 -21.18
CA ARG A 11 20.28 28.31 -21.48
C ARG A 11 19.12 27.33 -21.68
N SER A 12 18.72 27.18 -22.94
CA SER A 12 17.88 26.06 -23.37
C SER A 12 18.65 24.74 -23.27
N PRO A 13 18.10 23.66 -22.70
CA PRO A 13 18.73 22.35 -22.75
C PRO A 13 18.64 21.73 -24.15
N PRO A 14 19.62 20.88 -24.54
CA PRO A 14 19.65 20.26 -25.86
C PRO A 14 18.51 19.23 -26.03
N ARG A 15 17.75 19.40 -27.12
CA ARG A 15 16.79 18.43 -27.62
C ARG A 15 17.52 17.14 -28.02
N ARG A 16 17.33 16.07 -27.26
CA ARG A 16 17.81 14.73 -27.63
C ARG A 16 16.90 14.17 -28.72
N GLY A 17 17.49 13.93 -29.89
CA GLY A 17 16.82 13.55 -31.13
C GLY A 17 15.97 12.29 -31.01
N GLY A 18 14.83 12.35 -31.69
CA GLY A 18 13.95 11.23 -31.94
C GLY A 18 14.64 10.16 -32.77
N ARG A 19 14.46 8.91 -32.35
CA ARG A 19 14.67 7.74 -33.20
C ARG A 19 13.31 7.29 -33.69
N SER A 20 13.05 7.51 -34.97
CA SER A 20 11.96 6.89 -35.71
C SER A 20 12.17 5.37 -35.77
N PRO A 21 11.15 4.54 -35.51
CA PRO A 21 11.19 3.14 -35.91
C PRO A 21 10.96 3.01 -37.43
N PRO A 22 11.54 1.98 -38.07
CA PRO A 22 11.42 1.78 -39.51
C PRO A 22 9.99 1.34 -39.90
N ARG A 23 9.50 1.97 -40.97
CA ARG A 23 8.39 1.48 -41.80
C ARG A 23 8.83 0.17 -42.48
N GLY A 24 8.29 -0.94 -42.01
CA GLY A 24 8.27 -2.20 -42.76
C GLY A 24 6.89 -2.38 -43.39
N GLY A 25 6.80 -2.11 -44.69
CA GLY A 25 5.65 -2.45 -45.53
C GLY A 25 5.85 -3.81 -46.21
N GLY A 26 4.74 -4.52 -46.41
CA GLY A 26 4.63 -5.79 -47.14
C GLY A 26 3.54 -6.62 -46.45
N GLY A 27 2.36 -6.89 -47.02
CA GLY A 27 1.98 -7.05 -48.41
C GLY A 27 1.59 -8.51 -48.63
N GLY A 28 0.33 -8.76 -48.96
CA GLY A 28 -0.24 -10.09 -49.26
C GLY A 28 -1.20 -10.54 -48.16
N GLY A 29 -2.45 -10.92 -48.40
CA GLY A 29 -3.08 -11.45 -49.60
C GLY A 29 -3.85 -12.72 -49.20
N GLY A 30 -5.12 -12.84 -49.62
CA GLY A 30 -5.96 -14.03 -49.40
C GLY A 30 -6.82 -13.95 -48.14
N GLY A 31 -8.14 -14.07 -48.15
CA GLY A 31 -8.98 -14.87 -49.04
C GLY A 31 -9.25 -16.23 -48.41
N GLY A 32 -10.39 -16.37 -47.72
CA GLY A 32 -10.91 -17.60 -47.12
C GLY A 32 -11.78 -17.23 -45.91
N ARG A 33 -13.12 -17.18 -45.97
CA ARG A 33 -14.11 -18.28 -46.13
C ARG A 33 -13.80 -19.48 -45.22
N TYR A 34 -14.88 -20.13 -44.76
CA TYR A 34 -14.99 -21.33 -43.90
C TYR A 34 -14.53 -21.16 -42.43
N ASN A 35 -15.19 -21.70 -41.40
CA ASN A 35 -16.43 -22.45 -41.28
C ASN A 35 -16.83 -22.43 -39.79
N SER A 36 -18.12 -22.25 -39.53
CA SER A 36 -18.80 -22.70 -38.33
C SER A 36 -18.52 -24.20 -38.14
N ARG A 37 -17.95 -24.61 -37.00
CA ARG A 37 -18.02 -26.00 -36.53
C ARG A 37 -17.78 -26.09 -35.03
N SER A 38 -18.87 -26.37 -34.33
CA SER A 38 -18.92 -26.80 -32.94
C SER A 38 -17.97 -27.98 -32.69
N PRO A 39 -17.29 -28.06 -31.53
CA PRO A 39 -16.61 -29.28 -31.13
C PRO A 39 -17.64 -30.35 -30.72
N PRO A 40 -17.47 -31.61 -31.16
CA PRO A 40 -18.35 -32.70 -30.78
C PRO A 40 -18.09 -33.18 -29.35
N ARG A 41 -19.18 -33.51 -28.66
CA ARG A 41 -19.20 -34.39 -27.50
C ARG A 41 -18.70 -35.77 -27.93
N ARG A 42 -17.60 -36.25 -27.34
CA ARG A 42 -17.16 -37.64 -27.49
C ARG A 42 -17.21 -38.33 -26.14
N GLY A 43 -18.26 -39.14 -25.98
CA GLY A 43 -18.30 -40.23 -25.02
C GLY A 43 -17.51 -41.44 -25.53
N GLY A 44 -17.22 -42.35 -24.59
CA GLY A 44 -16.50 -43.61 -24.76
C GLY A 44 -15.47 -43.73 -23.64
N GLY A 45 -15.60 -44.57 -22.62
CA GLY A 45 -16.18 -45.91 -22.58
C GLY A 45 -15.10 -46.93 -22.95
N ARG A 46 -14.58 -47.65 -21.93
CA ARG A 46 -13.80 -48.91 -21.89
C ARG A 46 -12.86 -48.84 -20.67
N ASP A 47 -13.05 -49.58 -19.58
CA ASP A 47 -13.01 -51.06 -19.41
C ASP A 47 -11.78 -51.74 -20.01
N GLY A 48 -10.93 -52.29 -19.12
CA GLY A 48 -10.15 -53.50 -19.37
C GLY A 48 -8.63 -53.36 -19.55
N GLY A 49 -7.86 -54.08 -18.72
CA GLY A 49 -6.45 -54.45 -18.95
C GLY A 49 -5.48 -53.76 -17.98
N ARG A 50 -5.21 -54.28 -16.78
CA ARG A 50 -4.25 -55.38 -16.51
C ARG A 50 -2.96 -55.20 -17.31
N ASP A 51 -1.97 -54.57 -16.71
CA ASP A 51 -0.58 -54.99 -16.84
C ASP A 51 0.26 -54.59 -15.63
N SER A 52 0.63 -55.63 -14.90
CA SER A 52 1.55 -55.66 -13.79
C SER A 52 2.96 -55.39 -14.32
N ARG A 53 3.53 -54.21 -14.08
CA ARG A 53 4.98 -54.01 -14.14
C ARG A 53 5.46 -53.14 -12.98
N SER A 54 5.84 -53.83 -11.91
CA SER A 54 6.68 -53.33 -10.84
C SER A 54 7.98 -52.75 -11.39
N PRO A 55 8.37 -51.50 -11.07
CA PRO A 55 9.75 -51.08 -11.15
C PRO A 55 10.53 -51.57 -9.92
N PRO A 56 11.80 -51.98 -10.09
CA PRO A 56 12.60 -52.59 -9.03
C PRO A 56 12.98 -51.59 -7.93
N ARG A 57 12.87 -52.08 -6.69
CA ARG A 57 13.50 -51.50 -5.50
C ARG A 57 15.02 -51.61 -5.63
N ARG A 58 15.68 -50.46 -5.77
CA ARG A 58 17.10 -50.26 -5.45
C ARG A 58 17.10 -49.17 -4.36
N GLY A 59 17.50 -49.40 -3.11
CA GLY A 59 18.59 -50.24 -2.64
C GLY A 59 19.85 -49.39 -2.54
N GLY A 60 19.97 -48.60 -1.46
CA GLY A 60 21.11 -47.75 -1.13
C GLY A 60 20.65 -46.64 -0.18
N GLY A 61 20.75 -46.76 1.14
CA GLY A 61 21.97 -47.10 1.87
C GLY A 61 22.78 -45.82 2.07
N GLY A 62 22.43 -45.00 3.07
CA GLY A 62 23.02 -43.67 3.13
C GLY A 62 22.64 -42.79 4.32
N ARG A 63 22.86 -43.30 5.53
CA ARG A 63 23.20 -42.49 6.72
C ARG A 63 22.11 -41.53 7.21
N SER A 64 21.40 -42.02 8.21
CA SER A 64 20.89 -41.25 9.35
C SER A 64 21.98 -40.30 9.87
N ARG A 65 22.00 -39.06 9.39
CA ARG A 65 22.66 -37.95 10.06
C ARG A 65 21.59 -37.16 10.77
N SER A 66 21.31 -37.58 12.00
CA SER A 66 20.65 -36.78 13.00
C SER A 66 21.31 -35.39 13.01
N PRO A 67 20.57 -34.29 12.77
CA PRO A 67 21.14 -32.97 12.97
C PRO A 67 21.52 -32.84 14.45
N PRO A 68 22.73 -32.34 14.78
CA PRO A 68 23.16 -32.19 16.16
C PRO A 68 22.16 -31.28 16.88
N ARG A 69 21.63 -31.79 17.99
CA ARG A 69 20.89 -31.01 18.99
C ARG A 69 21.73 -29.78 19.31
N ARG A 70 21.35 -28.62 18.76
CA ARG A 70 21.93 -27.34 19.15
C ARG A 70 21.53 -27.14 20.60
N ARG A 71 22.54 -27.36 21.46
CA ARG A 71 22.53 -27.09 22.88
C ARG A 71 21.79 -25.79 23.14
N SER A 72 20.75 -25.92 23.96
CA SER A 72 20.13 -24.86 24.73
C SER A 72 21.23 -24.05 25.41
N ARG A 73 21.69 -22.98 24.74
CA ARG A 73 22.42 -21.91 25.40
C ARG A 73 21.36 -21.08 26.08
N SER A 74 21.17 -21.37 27.36
CA SER A 74 20.49 -20.48 28.30
C SER A 74 20.96 -19.05 28.05
N PRO A 75 20.06 -18.09 27.84
CA PRO A 75 20.45 -16.69 27.79
C PRO A 75 21.11 -16.34 29.13
N PRO A 76 22.22 -15.59 29.14
CA PRO A 76 22.81 -15.12 30.38
C PRO A 76 21.76 -14.27 31.11
N ARG A 77 21.46 -14.65 32.35
CA ARG A 77 20.74 -13.82 33.31
C ARG A 77 21.49 -12.49 33.38
N ARG A 78 20.92 -11.45 32.76
CA ARG A 78 21.42 -10.09 32.87
C ARG A 78 21.14 -9.65 34.30
N SER A 79 22.17 -9.79 35.12
CA SER A 79 22.26 -9.31 36.49
C SER A 79 21.75 -7.88 36.58
N HIS A 80 20.75 -7.71 37.43
CA HIS A 80 20.34 -6.46 38.03
C HIS A 80 21.57 -5.80 38.68
N LEU A 81 22.23 -4.91 37.96
CA LEU A 81 23.23 -4.02 38.51
C LEU A 81 22.67 -2.60 38.51
N GLY A 82 22.30 -2.21 39.72
CA GLY A 82 22.15 -0.86 40.25
C GLY A 82 22.20 0.29 39.26
N SER A 83 21.03 0.86 38.98
CA SER A 83 20.96 2.31 38.80
C SER A 83 20.75 2.93 40.18
N PRO A 84 21.70 3.73 40.69
CA PRO A 84 21.59 4.36 41.99
C PRO A 84 20.39 5.31 42.00
N ARG A 85 19.59 5.20 43.06
CA ARG A 85 18.59 6.19 43.46
C ARG A 85 19.29 7.54 43.62
N ARG A 86 19.34 8.35 42.56
CA ARG A 86 19.59 9.79 42.67
C ARG A 86 18.27 10.43 43.06
N SER A 87 18.12 10.65 44.36
CA SER A 87 17.14 11.56 44.91
C SER A 87 17.22 12.90 44.16
N PRO A 88 16.11 13.45 43.65
CA PRO A 88 16.12 14.79 43.08
C PRO A 88 16.46 15.81 44.19
N PRO A 89 17.28 16.83 43.90
CA PRO A 89 17.54 17.91 44.84
C PRO A 89 16.24 18.67 45.09
N ARG A 90 15.81 18.67 46.35
CA ARG A 90 14.68 19.44 46.87
C ARG A 90 15.13 20.91 46.92
N TYR A 91 14.94 21.65 45.82
CA TYR A 91 15.13 23.10 45.82
C TYR A 91 14.01 23.74 46.64
N GLY A 92 14.28 23.90 47.93
CA GLY A 92 13.55 24.78 48.83
C GLY A 92 13.86 26.24 48.49
N GLY A 93 13.27 26.75 47.42
CA GLY A 93 13.27 28.17 47.07
C GLY A 93 12.16 28.90 47.80
N LYS A 94 12.38 29.19 49.09
CA LYS A 94 11.55 30.11 49.88
C LYS A 94 12.08 31.53 49.66
N GLY A 95 11.60 32.20 48.63
CA GLY A 95 11.76 33.63 48.37
C GLY A 95 10.59 34.02 47.48
N GLY A 96 9.73 34.95 47.83
CA GLY A 96 10.01 36.24 48.46
C GLY A 96 9.49 37.29 47.48
N GLY A 97 8.46 38.02 47.92
CA GLY A 97 7.89 39.24 47.36
C GLY A 97 8.26 39.68 45.94
N GLY A 98 7.25 39.72 45.07
CA GLY A 98 7.35 40.38 43.78
C GLY A 98 6.07 40.20 42.97
N GLY A 99 4.95 40.72 43.50
CA GLY A 99 3.68 40.77 42.79
C GLY A 99 3.80 41.59 41.52
N LYS A 100 4.23 40.96 40.42
CA LYS A 100 4.00 41.48 39.08
C LYS A 100 2.49 41.44 38.85
N PRO A 101 1.85 42.54 38.42
CA PRO A 101 0.44 42.51 38.07
C PRO A 101 0.25 41.41 37.04
N ALA A 102 -0.69 40.50 37.32
CA ALA A 102 -1.05 39.42 36.43
C ALA A 102 -1.29 40.02 35.05
N ALA A 103 -0.33 39.85 34.15
CA ALA A 103 -0.49 40.19 32.75
C ALA A 103 -1.76 39.45 32.34
N ALA A 104 -2.82 40.21 32.08
CA ALA A 104 -4.09 39.69 31.64
C ALA A 104 -3.77 38.83 30.43
N TRP A 105 -3.70 37.52 30.63
CA TRP A 105 -3.44 36.52 29.61
C TRP A 105 -4.56 36.72 28.60
N ARG A 106 -4.24 37.51 27.58
CA ARG A 106 -5.09 37.83 26.45
C ARG A 106 -5.46 36.45 25.93
N ARG A 107 -6.68 36.01 26.25
CA ARG A 107 -7.19 34.72 25.80
C ARG A 107 -7.10 34.79 24.29
N GLU A 108 -6.10 34.12 23.72
CA GLU A 108 -6.06 33.93 22.28
C GLU A 108 -7.43 33.33 21.93
N PRO A 109 -8.18 33.96 21.01
CA PRO A 109 -9.44 33.40 20.58
C PRO A 109 -9.15 31.96 20.16
N SER A 110 -9.84 31.01 20.79
CA SER A 110 -9.61 29.59 20.52
C SER A 110 -9.68 29.38 19.01
N PRO A 111 -8.70 28.68 18.41
CA PRO A 111 -8.68 28.47 16.97
C PRO A 111 -10.05 27.93 16.54
N PRO A 112 -10.62 28.47 15.45
CA PRO A 112 -11.94 28.07 15.00
C PRO A 112 -12.00 26.55 14.90
N LYS A 113 -13.04 25.96 15.50
CA LYS A 113 -13.24 24.51 15.49
C LYS A 113 -13.22 24.06 14.02
N PRO A 114 -12.37 23.08 13.66
CA PRO A 114 -12.30 22.62 12.27
C PRO A 114 -13.70 22.19 11.80
N PRO A 115 -14.05 22.48 10.53
CA PRO A 115 -15.35 22.14 9.99
C PRO A 115 -15.62 20.65 10.20
N SER A 116 -16.80 20.34 10.71
CA SER A 116 -17.21 18.96 11.00
C SER A 116 -17.66 18.31 9.70
N GLY A 117 -16.72 17.93 8.83
CA GLY A 117 -17.02 17.24 7.58
C GLY A 117 -15.84 17.16 6.60
N PRO A 118 -15.98 16.35 5.55
CA PRO A 118 -14.96 16.22 4.52
C PRO A 118 -14.84 17.51 3.70
N THR A 119 -13.61 17.95 3.47
CA THR A 119 -13.31 19.15 2.68
C THR A 119 -13.64 18.92 1.20
N GLU A 120 -13.75 20.00 0.41
CA GLU A 120 -14.04 19.91 -1.02
C GLU A 120 -12.95 19.10 -1.77
N GLU A 121 -11.68 19.31 -1.42
CA GLU A 121 -10.55 18.54 -1.98
C GLU A 121 -10.66 17.05 -1.64
N GLN A 122 -11.06 16.72 -0.40
CA GLN A 122 -11.28 15.33 0.00
C GLN A 122 -12.41 14.71 -0.81
N ARG A 123 -13.53 15.42 -0.99
CA ARG A 123 -14.66 14.95 -1.81
C ARG A 123 -14.26 14.72 -3.26
N LYS A 124 -13.44 15.61 -3.85
CA LYS A 124 -12.92 15.47 -5.21
C LYS A 124 -12.08 14.22 -5.40
N ASN A 125 -11.34 13.81 -4.37
CA ASN A 125 -10.49 12.61 -4.37
C ASN A 125 -11.18 11.39 -3.72
N SER A 126 -12.51 11.41 -3.61
CA SER A 126 -13.31 10.34 -3.04
C SER A 126 -14.32 9.79 -4.04
N ILE A 127 -14.85 8.60 -3.76
CA ILE A 127 -15.98 8.00 -4.47
C ILE A 127 -17.14 7.89 -3.51
N GLU A 128 -18.31 8.39 -3.90
CA GLU A 128 -19.54 8.22 -3.13
C GLU A 128 -20.21 6.89 -3.47
N HIS A 129 -20.53 6.10 -2.45
CA HIS A 129 -21.28 4.85 -2.60
C HIS A 129 -22.03 4.52 -1.30
N ASN A 130 -23.30 4.14 -1.40
CA ASN A 130 -24.16 3.78 -0.26
C ASN A 130 -24.15 4.80 0.91
N GLY A 131 -24.14 6.10 0.59
CA GLY A 131 -24.13 7.17 1.60
C GLY A 131 -22.79 7.36 2.32
N ASN A 132 -21.70 6.74 1.85
CA ASN A 132 -20.34 6.94 2.35
C ASN A 132 -19.43 7.46 1.23
N LEU A 133 -18.44 8.28 1.59
CA LEU A 133 -17.30 8.63 0.76
C LEU A 133 -16.15 7.67 1.03
N TYR A 134 -15.57 7.12 -0.02
CA TYR A 134 -14.41 6.23 0.03
C TYR A 134 -13.20 6.94 -0.57
N ALA A 135 -12.07 6.92 0.13
CA ALA A 135 -10.81 7.51 -0.32
C ALA A 135 -9.62 6.69 0.16
N THR A 136 -8.46 6.91 -0.45
CA THR A 136 -7.21 6.45 0.17
C THR A 136 -6.82 7.38 1.33
N ILE A 137 -6.07 6.89 2.32
CA ILE A 137 -5.65 7.71 3.47
C ILE A 137 -4.81 8.95 3.09
N ALA A 138 -4.19 8.92 1.91
CA ALA A 138 -3.42 10.04 1.34
C ALA A 138 -4.24 10.89 0.34
N PHE A 139 -5.54 10.65 0.20
CA PHE A 139 -6.43 11.28 -0.79
C PHE A 139 -5.89 11.27 -2.23
N THR A 140 -5.25 10.17 -2.62
CA THR A 140 -4.88 9.89 -4.00
C THR A 140 -6.14 9.74 -4.84
N SER A 141 -6.16 10.37 -6.02
CA SER A 141 -7.33 10.38 -6.87
C SER A 141 -7.69 8.95 -7.30
N PRO A 142 -8.99 8.59 -7.35
CA PRO A 142 -9.42 7.28 -7.81
C PRO A 142 -8.99 6.99 -9.24
N THR A 143 -8.79 8.00 -10.08
CA THR A 143 -8.37 7.86 -11.48
C THR A 143 -6.86 7.93 -11.70
N GLU A 144 -6.08 8.18 -10.65
CA GLU A 144 -4.62 8.25 -10.72
C GLU A 144 -4.05 6.88 -11.08
N LEU A 145 -3.13 6.83 -12.05
CA LEU A 145 -2.47 5.58 -12.42
C LEU A 145 -1.22 5.38 -11.55
N PRO A 146 -0.93 4.15 -11.09
CA PRO A 146 0.33 3.90 -10.41
C PRO A 146 1.50 4.21 -11.35
N PRO A 147 2.59 4.82 -10.86
CA PRO A 147 3.78 5.05 -11.66
C PRO A 147 4.57 3.75 -11.93
N TRP A 148 4.19 2.64 -11.30
CA TRP A 148 4.85 1.34 -11.39
C TRP A 148 4.11 0.41 -12.38
N GLY A 149 4.86 -0.45 -13.07
CA GLY A 149 4.31 -1.55 -13.86
C GLY A 149 3.83 -2.71 -12.97
N TRP A 150 3.10 -3.66 -13.55
CA TRP A 150 2.61 -4.85 -12.83
C TRP A 150 3.60 -6.02 -12.82
N GLU A 151 4.64 -5.97 -13.64
CA GLU A 151 5.69 -7.00 -13.70
C GLU A 151 6.63 -6.83 -12.51
N VAL A 152 6.73 -7.86 -11.68
CA VAL A 152 7.66 -7.90 -10.53
C VAL A 152 9.09 -7.90 -11.06
N PRO A 153 9.90 -6.85 -10.84
CA PRO A 153 11.29 -6.86 -11.24
C PRO A 153 12.08 -7.83 -10.37
N HIS A 154 13.04 -8.53 -10.96
CA HIS A 154 13.84 -9.57 -10.30
C HIS A 154 14.51 -9.12 -8.98
N GLN A 155 14.77 -7.82 -8.82
CA GLN A 155 15.35 -7.24 -7.60
C GLN A 155 14.48 -7.42 -6.33
N TYR A 156 13.18 -7.67 -6.49
CA TYR A 156 12.27 -7.90 -5.36
C TYR A 156 12.23 -9.36 -4.89
N ASP A 157 12.86 -10.32 -5.58
CA ASP A 157 12.68 -11.75 -5.29
C ASP A 157 13.28 -12.19 -3.93
N THR A 158 14.31 -11.52 -3.42
CA THR A 158 15.04 -12.03 -2.23
C THR A 158 15.43 -10.97 -1.19
N ARG A 159 15.70 -9.73 -1.60
CA ARG A 159 16.18 -8.66 -0.70
C ARG A 159 15.33 -7.39 -0.72
N GLY A 160 14.31 -7.34 -1.58
CA GLY A 160 13.38 -6.23 -1.66
C GLY A 160 12.66 -6.03 -0.33
N ARG A 161 12.58 -4.77 0.11
CA ARG A 161 11.72 -4.31 1.19
C ARG A 161 10.65 -3.43 0.61
N THR A 162 9.47 -3.44 1.23
CA THR A 162 8.37 -2.55 0.84
C THR A 162 8.87 -1.12 0.73
N ASP A 163 8.45 -0.40 -0.31
CA ASP A 163 8.79 1.00 -0.50
C ASP A 163 8.45 1.82 0.76
N PRO A 164 9.39 2.63 1.29
CA PRO A 164 9.12 3.48 2.43
C PRO A 164 7.85 4.32 2.31
N GLN A 165 7.46 4.75 1.10
CA GLN A 165 6.24 5.53 0.85
C GLN A 165 4.97 4.80 1.28
N VAL A 166 4.93 3.47 1.14
CA VAL A 166 3.81 2.61 1.56
C VAL A 166 3.74 2.50 3.09
N THR A 167 4.87 2.71 3.77
CA THR A 167 5.01 2.58 5.22
C THR A 167 4.95 3.92 5.98
N LEU A 168 4.78 5.03 5.26
CA LEU A 168 4.59 6.34 5.88
C LEU A 168 3.27 6.35 6.67
N GLY A 169 3.37 6.69 7.95
CA GLY A 169 2.21 6.86 8.83
C GLY A 169 1.42 8.10 8.42
N ASN A 170 0.20 7.91 7.95
CA ASN A 170 -0.70 9.01 7.61
C ASN A 170 -1.76 9.17 8.70
N PRO A 171 -1.99 10.38 9.22
CA PRO A 171 -3.06 10.62 10.20
C PRO A 171 -4.42 10.37 9.55
N LEU A 172 -5.35 9.81 10.33
CA LEU A 172 -6.72 9.67 9.87
C LEU A 172 -7.44 11.02 9.99
N PRO A 173 -8.04 11.56 8.92
CA PRO A 173 -8.74 12.83 8.99
C PRO A 173 -9.98 12.76 9.89
N PRO A 174 -10.39 13.87 10.53
CA PRO A 174 -11.56 13.87 11.40
C PRO A 174 -12.83 13.39 10.68
N GLY A 175 -13.58 12.47 11.31
CA GLY A 175 -14.81 11.89 10.76
C GLY A 175 -14.60 10.69 9.83
N TRP A 176 -13.36 10.38 9.45
CA TRP A 176 -13.04 9.20 8.66
C TRP A 176 -12.76 7.99 9.55
N LYS A 177 -13.00 6.78 9.02
CA LYS A 177 -12.66 5.48 9.61
C LYS A 177 -12.05 4.56 8.56
N LEU A 178 -11.42 3.45 8.97
CA LEU A 178 -10.98 2.43 8.02
C LEU A 178 -12.20 1.82 7.33
N ALA A 179 -12.14 1.65 6.01
CA ALA A 179 -13.26 1.12 5.24
C ALA A 179 -13.43 -0.39 5.47
N THR A 180 -14.66 -0.84 5.68
CA THR A 180 -14.98 -2.27 5.80
C THR A 180 -15.00 -2.95 4.43
N ALA A 181 -14.66 -4.24 4.42
CA ALA A 181 -14.39 -5.00 3.20
C ALA A 181 -15.60 -5.78 2.69
N ASP A 182 -16.60 -5.08 2.15
CA ASP A 182 -17.80 -5.71 1.60
C ASP A 182 -17.70 -5.98 0.10
N ASP A 183 -18.49 -6.92 -0.41
CA ASP A 183 -18.44 -7.30 -1.83
C ASP A 183 -18.88 -6.16 -2.75
N GLU A 184 -19.80 -5.31 -2.31
CA GLU A 184 -20.20 -4.11 -3.04
C GLU A 184 -19.05 -3.10 -3.15
N ILE A 185 -18.32 -2.86 -2.05
CA ILE A 185 -17.14 -1.97 -2.05
C ILE A 185 -16.07 -2.49 -3.01
N LYS A 186 -15.82 -3.81 -3.00
CA LYS A 186 -14.88 -4.42 -3.95
C LYS A 186 -15.30 -4.16 -5.39
N LEU A 187 -16.57 -4.41 -5.73
CA LEU A 187 -17.06 -4.34 -7.10
C LEU A 187 -17.25 -2.90 -7.61
N LYS A 188 -17.65 -1.97 -6.74
CA LYS A 188 -18.04 -0.61 -7.12
C LYS A 188 -16.98 0.45 -6.81
N VAL A 189 -16.12 0.23 -5.82
CA VAL A 189 -15.13 1.22 -5.35
C VAL A 189 -13.69 0.79 -5.67
N ILE A 190 -13.34 -0.47 -5.43
CA ILE A 190 -11.95 -0.94 -5.60
C ILE A 190 -11.68 -1.37 -7.04
N LYS A 191 -12.48 -2.30 -7.55
CA LYS A 191 -12.29 -2.95 -8.86
C LYS A 191 -12.28 -1.98 -10.05
N PRO A 192 -13.15 -0.94 -10.11
CA PRO A 192 -13.19 -0.07 -11.30
C PRO A 192 -12.06 0.96 -11.36
N PHE A 193 -11.39 1.23 -10.23
CA PHE A 193 -10.52 2.40 -10.09
C PHE A 193 -9.06 2.02 -9.80
N PRO A 194 -8.07 2.73 -10.39
CA PRO A 194 -6.64 2.45 -10.20
C PRO A 194 -6.06 2.93 -8.86
N TRP A 195 -6.57 4.02 -8.29
CA TRP A 195 -6.14 4.57 -6.99
C TRP A 195 -4.63 4.85 -6.83
N GLY A 196 -3.89 4.99 -7.92
CA GLY A 196 -2.44 5.20 -7.92
C GLY A 196 -1.65 4.07 -7.24
N THR A 197 -2.19 2.85 -7.19
CA THR A 197 -1.61 1.73 -6.42
C THR A 197 -1.98 0.36 -7.01
N HIS A 198 -1.25 -0.70 -6.63
CA HIS A 198 -1.59 -2.08 -7.04
C HIS A 198 -2.70 -2.66 -6.16
N LEU A 199 -2.62 -2.40 -4.85
CA LEU A 199 -3.52 -2.97 -3.86
C LEU A 199 -4.18 -1.87 -3.01
N LEU A 200 -5.43 -2.11 -2.60
CA LEU A 200 -6.09 -1.37 -1.53
C LEU A 200 -6.26 -2.26 -0.30
N VAL A 201 -5.89 -1.73 0.86
CA VAL A 201 -5.99 -2.40 2.17
C VAL A 201 -7.19 -1.85 2.91
N THR A 202 -8.14 -2.73 3.24
CA THR A 202 -9.33 -2.39 4.02
C THR A 202 -9.10 -2.69 5.50
N ASP A 203 -10.10 -2.40 6.33
CA ASP A 203 -10.14 -2.84 7.73
C ASP A 203 -9.93 -4.37 7.84
N GLY A 204 -9.27 -4.77 8.93
CA GLY A 204 -8.80 -6.15 9.13
C GLY A 204 -7.62 -6.58 8.25
N GLY A 205 -7.02 -5.67 7.48
CA GLY A 205 -5.81 -5.93 6.71
C GLY A 205 -6.03 -6.71 5.41
N LYS A 206 -7.27 -6.87 4.95
CA LYS A 206 -7.54 -7.55 3.67
C LYS A 206 -7.09 -6.65 2.52
N THR A 207 -6.37 -7.22 1.55
CA THR A 207 -5.88 -6.48 0.39
C THR A 207 -6.54 -6.93 -0.90
N TYR A 208 -6.96 -5.96 -1.69
CA TYR A 208 -7.66 -6.19 -2.95
C TYR A 208 -6.93 -5.52 -4.09
N HIS A 209 -6.86 -6.24 -5.20
CA HIS A 209 -6.33 -5.75 -6.45
C HIS A 209 -7.17 -4.60 -7.04
N THR A 210 -6.52 -3.51 -7.43
CA THR A 210 -7.15 -2.38 -8.12
C THR A 210 -7.36 -2.69 -9.61
N SER A 211 -7.97 -1.75 -10.36
CA SER A 211 -8.21 -1.90 -11.80
C SER A 211 -6.94 -2.06 -12.65
N LYS A 212 -5.75 -1.79 -12.08
CA LYS A 212 -4.47 -1.89 -12.79
C LYS A 212 -3.76 -3.22 -12.63
N SER A 213 -4.31 -4.10 -11.81
CA SER A 213 -3.82 -5.47 -11.66
C SER A 213 -4.31 -6.39 -12.80
N LYS A 214 -3.76 -7.60 -12.87
CA LYS A 214 -4.27 -8.68 -13.74
C LYS A 214 -5.62 -9.22 -13.29
N LYS A 215 -5.97 -9.06 -12.01
CA LYS A 215 -7.16 -9.65 -11.40
C LYS A 215 -7.91 -8.64 -10.52
N PRO A 216 -8.50 -7.58 -11.12
CA PRO A 216 -9.15 -6.53 -10.35
C PRO A 216 -10.27 -7.06 -9.43
N GLY A 217 -10.19 -6.68 -8.16
CA GLY A 217 -11.15 -7.06 -7.11
C GLY A 217 -10.86 -8.38 -6.40
N GLU A 218 -9.88 -9.18 -6.86
CA GLU A 218 -9.46 -10.40 -6.13
C GLU A 218 -8.64 -10.05 -4.89
N ILE A 219 -8.75 -10.91 -3.86
CA ILE A 219 -7.89 -10.83 -2.68
C ILE A 219 -6.52 -11.37 -3.05
N GLU A 220 -5.48 -10.57 -2.80
CA GLU A 220 -4.09 -11.03 -2.97
C GLU A 220 -3.57 -11.64 -1.66
N MET A 221 -3.66 -10.90 -0.57
CA MET A 221 -3.03 -11.27 0.70
C MET A 221 -3.59 -10.52 1.91
N LEU A 222 -3.12 -10.87 3.11
CA LEU A 222 -3.32 -10.11 4.34
C LEU A 222 -2.11 -9.21 4.63
N TRP A 223 -2.40 -7.94 4.93
CA TRP A 223 -1.42 -6.92 5.24
C TRP A 223 -1.74 -6.28 6.58
N ASP A 224 -0.80 -6.37 7.52
CA ASP A 224 -0.97 -5.82 8.85
C ASP A 224 -0.97 -4.28 8.80
N ILE A 225 -2.00 -3.68 9.39
CA ILE A 225 -2.10 -2.23 9.57
C ILE A 225 -1.57 -1.91 10.98
N GLU A 226 -0.53 -1.09 11.06
CA GLU A 226 0.05 -0.62 12.32
C GLU A 226 -0.37 0.82 12.62
N ARG A 227 -0.61 1.12 13.90
CA ARG A 227 -0.71 2.52 14.35
C ARG A 227 0.68 3.13 14.51
N ALA A 228 0.92 4.25 13.85
CA ALA A 228 2.14 5.03 14.00
C ALA A 228 2.12 5.85 15.30
N THR A 229 3.29 6.20 15.83
CA THR A 229 3.48 6.91 17.11
C THR A 229 2.83 8.31 17.20
N GLY A 230 2.22 8.81 16.12
CA GLY A 230 1.47 10.07 16.07
C GLY A 230 -0.04 9.92 15.84
N GLY A 231 -0.61 8.72 16.04
CA GLY A 231 -2.05 8.47 15.83
C GLY A 231 -2.45 8.24 14.37
N GLY A 232 -1.48 8.12 13.46
CA GLY A 232 -1.70 7.71 12.08
C GLY A 232 -1.70 6.21 11.87
N TYR A 233 -2.00 5.79 10.65
CA TYR A 233 -1.95 4.40 10.21
C TYR A 233 -0.87 4.23 9.14
N LYS A 234 -0.17 3.10 9.20
CA LYS A 234 0.81 2.68 8.20
C LYS A 234 0.66 1.18 7.96
N LEU A 235 1.20 0.73 6.83
CA LEU A 235 1.28 -0.69 6.51
C LEU A 235 2.60 -1.27 7.06
N ALA A 236 2.53 -2.47 7.63
CA ALA A 236 3.72 -3.18 8.11
C ALA A 236 4.67 -3.50 6.94
N TYR A 237 5.97 -3.55 7.21
CA TYR A 237 6.94 -3.92 6.18
C TYR A 237 6.75 -5.38 5.72
N LYS A 238 6.79 -5.60 4.42
CA LYS A 238 6.92 -6.93 3.82
C LYS A 238 8.30 -7.07 3.17
N ASN A 239 8.75 -8.31 3.00
CA ASN A 239 10.04 -8.68 2.40
C ASN A 239 9.81 -9.64 1.24
N GLY A 240 10.80 -9.74 0.34
CA GLY A 240 10.75 -10.65 -0.80
C GLY A 240 9.74 -10.19 -1.85
N SER A 241 9.15 -11.11 -2.60
CA SER A 241 8.24 -10.77 -3.71
C SER A 241 7.03 -9.91 -3.28
N LEU A 242 6.60 -10.02 -2.03
CA LEU A 242 5.49 -9.23 -1.47
C LEU A 242 5.87 -7.75 -1.26
N ALA A 243 7.16 -7.44 -1.15
CA ALA A 243 7.66 -6.08 -1.05
C ALA A 243 7.46 -5.26 -2.33
N PHE A 244 7.29 -5.92 -3.47
CA PHE A 244 7.04 -5.27 -4.75
C PHE A 244 5.66 -4.61 -4.81
N TRP A 245 4.67 -5.18 -4.10
CA TRP A 245 3.33 -4.65 -4.15
C TRP A 245 3.24 -3.31 -3.44
N HIS A 246 2.68 -2.33 -4.14
CA HIS A 246 2.37 -1.03 -3.58
C HIS A 246 0.91 -1.07 -3.14
N ALA A 247 0.68 -0.69 -1.88
CA ALA A 247 -0.62 -0.75 -1.26
C ALA A 247 -0.97 0.59 -0.62
N ARG A 248 -2.26 0.94 -0.59
CA ARG A 248 -2.77 2.11 0.13
C ARG A 248 -3.92 1.70 1.02
N ILE A 249 -4.07 2.37 2.16
CA ILE A 249 -5.18 2.12 3.09
C ILE A 249 -6.44 2.81 2.58
N LEU A 250 -7.54 2.07 2.48
CA LEU A 250 -8.87 2.58 2.14
C LEU A 250 -9.58 3.06 3.42
N ILE A 251 -10.10 4.27 3.37
CA ILE A 251 -10.84 4.92 4.44
C ILE A 251 -12.23 5.31 3.93
N GLU A 252 -13.19 5.40 4.85
CA GLU A 252 -14.55 5.82 4.55
C GLU A 252 -15.04 6.91 5.52
N CYS A 253 -15.95 7.75 5.06
CA CYS A 253 -16.60 8.79 5.85
C CYS A 253 -18.09 8.85 5.50
N PRO A 254 -19.01 8.79 6.49
CA PRO A 254 -20.44 8.90 6.22
C PRO A 254 -20.77 10.29 5.67
N VAL A 255 -21.53 10.34 4.58
CA VAL A 255 -22.05 11.58 4.03
C VAL A 255 -23.22 12.01 4.93
N PRO A 256 -23.19 13.22 5.52
CA PRO A 256 -24.35 13.72 6.23
C PRO A 256 -25.49 13.85 5.22
N VAL A 257 -26.54 13.03 5.40
CA VAL A 257 -27.78 13.16 4.65
C VAL A 257 -28.31 14.55 4.98
N ALA A 258 -28.44 15.41 3.98
CA ALA A 258 -29.11 16.68 4.17
C ALA A 258 -30.54 16.35 4.61
N THR A 259 -30.85 16.58 5.89
CA THR A 259 -32.22 16.59 6.38
C THR A 259 -32.93 17.68 5.62
N ALA A 260 -33.70 17.27 4.62
CA ALA A 260 -34.55 18.12 3.80
C ALA A 260 -35.74 18.65 4.61
#